data_AF-A0A425WFS3-F1
#
_entry.id   AF-A0A425WFS3-F1
#
_cell.length_a   1.000
_cell.length_b   1.000
_cell.length_c   1.000
_cell.angle_alpha   90.00
_cell.angle_beta   90.00
_cell.angle_gamma   90.00
#
_symmetry.space_group_name_H-M   'P 1'
#
loop_
_entity.id
_entity.type
_entity.pdbx_description
1 polymer ?
#
loop_
_entity_poly.entity_id
_entity_poly.type
_entity_poly.pdbx_seq_one_letter_code
_entity_poly.pdbx_strand_id
1 'polypeptide(L)'
;MYRIFNAECSAEQMSGSYDKDIYVCQVDFGSDNSQVKIDTYGAFHGIFVPMLSTENNYAKLIPNTFDQPGYEAMAKVFNAYLKNFLETGSPNGDGLDKWSAWDNSTKESMVFDATESDAVIAQKDVSTTYDDILAAMDADATVSDDVKLLVEQNDMAGRWFSAANDAHCGAPNLWLTAYEV
;
A
#
# COMPACT_ATOMS: atom_id res chain seq x y z
N MET A 1 -5.39 2.51 -6.61
CA MET A 1 -5.65 1.18 -7.21
C MET A 1 -4.65 0.13 -6.75
N TYR A 2 -3.35 0.29 -7.01
CA TYR A 2 -2.33 -0.69 -6.63
C TYR A 2 -2.36 -1.11 -5.15
N ARG A 3 -2.58 -0.14 -4.24
CA ARG A 3 -2.72 -0.38 -2.79
C ARG A 3 -3.80 -1.42 -2.46
N ILE A 4 -5.03 -1.19 -2.92
CA ILE A 4 -6.15 -2.08 -2.59
C ILE A 4 -6.04 -3.43 -3.30
N PHE A 5 -5.49 -3.47 -4.52
CA PHE A 5 -5.30 -4.72 -5.26
C PHE A 5 -4.45 -5.75 -4.49
N ASN A 6 -3.29 -5.33 -3.97
CA ASN A 6 -2.34 -6.25 -3.33
C ASN A 6 -2.78 -6.75 -1.95
N ALA A 7 -3.60 -5.97 -1.25
CA ALA A 7 -3.86 -6.18 0.17
C ALA A 7 -5.36 -6.36 0.44
N GLU A 8 -6.12 -5.26 0.38
CA GLU A 8 -7.56 -5.22 0.68
C GLU A 8 -8.38 -6.17 -0.20
N CYS A 9 -8.38 -5.99 -1.52
CA CYS A 9 -9.18 -6.81 -2.44
C CYS A 9 -8.78 -8.30 -2.38
N SER A 10 -7.48 -8.57 -2.16
CA SER A 10 -6.99 -9.94 -1.98
C SER A 10 -7.55 -10.57 -0.70
N ALA A 11 -7.53 -9.83 0.41
CA ALA A 11 -8.09 -10.28 1.68
C ALA A 11 -9.62 -10.45 1.60
N GLU A 12 -10.32 -9.52 0.94
CA GLU A 12 -11.77 -9.60 0.71
C GLU A 12 -12.17 -10.87 -0.03
N GLN A 13 -11.45 -11.18 -1.12
CA GLN A 13 -11.67 -12.36 -1.93
C GLN A 13 -11.37 -13.66 -1.17
N MET A 14 -10.32 -13.66 -0.33
CA MET A 14 -9.89 -14.85 0.39
C MET A 14 -10.68 -15.11 1.68
N SER A 15 -11.18 -14.08 2.37
CA SER A 15 -11.78 -14.17 3.70
C SER A 15 -12.95 -15.17 3.80
N GLY A 16 -13.72 -15.34 2.72
CA GLY A 16 -14.83 -16.30 2.69
C GLY A 16 -14.44 -17.75 2.35
N SER A 17 -13.20 -18.00 1.93
CA SER A 17 -12.75 -19.30 1.40
C SER A 17 -11.46 -19.83 2.02
N TYR A 18 -10.76 -19.00 2.79
CA TYR A 18 -9.49 -19.33 3.43
C TYR A 18 -9.70 -19.59 4.93
N ASP A 19 -9.13 -20.69 5.44
CA ASP A 19 -9.41 -21.18 6.80
C ASP A 19 -8.44 -20.63 7.87
N LYS A 20 -7.53 -19.75 7.49
CA LYS A 20 -6.56 -19.10 8.40
C LYS A 20 -6.84 -17.62 8.49
N ASP A 21 -6.43 -17.05 9.62
CA ASP A 21 -6.42 -15.61 9.83
C ASP A 21 -5.58 -14.91 8.75
N ILE A 22 -6.14 -13.84 8.20
CA ILE A 22 -5.47 -12.96 7.24
C ILE A 22 -5.16 -11.66 7.98
N TYR A 23 -3.93 -11.16 7.90
CA TYR A 23 -3.53 -9.92 8.55
C TYR A 23 -3.12 -8.90 7.48
N VAL A 24 -3.86 -7.79 7.41
CA VAL A 24 -3.66 -6.75 6.40
C VAL A 24 -2.99 -5.54 7.02
N CYS A 25 -2.00 -4.97 6.34
CA CYS A 25 -1.38 -3.71 6.73
C CYS A 25 -1.20 -2.75 5.56
N GLN A 26 -1.02 -1.47 5.92
CA GLN A 26 -0.62 -0.38 5.03
C GLN A 26 0.54 0.36 5.69
N VAL A 27 1.57 0.69 4.91
CA VAL A 27 2.59 1.66 5.34
C VAL A 27 2.19 3.02 4.79
N ASP A 28 1.90 3.96 5.70
CA ASP A 28 1.39 5.29 5.39
C ASP A 28 2.45 6.39 5.55
N PHE A 29 3.62 6.04 6.11
CA PHE A 29 4.76 6.94 6.25
C PHE A 29 5.13 7.60 4.94
N GLY A 30 5.26 8.94 4.95
CA GLY A 30 5.55 9.71 3.75
C GLY A 30 4.33 10.16 2.96
N SER A 31 3.13 9.62 3.23
CA SER A 31 1.89 10.01 2.54
C SER A 31 1.41 11.41 2.93
N ASP A 32 0.37 11.91 2.26
CA ASP A 32 -0.28 13.18 2.60
C ASP A 32 -0.93 13.20 3.99
N ASN A 33 -1.28 12.03 4.51
CA ASN A 33 -1.87 11.86 5.85
C ASN A 33 -0.81 11.71 6.95
N SER A 34 0.45 11.47 6.58
CA SER A 34 1.54 11.30 7.52
C SER A 34 2.03 12.64 8.06
N GLN A 35 2.49 12.64 9.32
CA GLN A 35 3.20 13.78 9.88
C GLN A 35 4.51 14.03 9.12
N VAL A 36 5.22 12.96 8.75
CA VAL A 36 6.45 13.03 7.98
C VAL A 36 6.11 12.80 6.51
N LYS A 37 6.33 13.83 5.69
CA LYS A 37 6.05 13.77 4.26
C LYS A 37 7.31 13.44 3.47
N ILE A 38 7.16 12.62 2.44
CA ILE A 38 8.19 12.41 1.45
C ILE A 38 7.73 13.07 0.15
N ASP A 39 8.22 14.28 -0.09
CA ASP A 39 7.88 15.05 -1.27
C ASP A 39 8.14 14.24 -2.55
N THR A 40 7.28 14.42 -3.56
CA THR A 40 7.29 13.71 -4.86
C THR A 40 6.91 12.23 -4.79
N TYR A 41 7.36 11.47 -3.78
CA TYR A 41 7.20 10.02 -3.74
C TYR A 41 6.01 9.55 -2.92
N GLY A 42 5.66 10.25 -1.84
CA GLY A 42 4.64 9.77 -0.90
C GLY A 42 5.01 8.44 -0.24
N ALA A 43 3.99 7.68 0.17
CA ALA A 43 4.13 6.28 0.59
C ALA A 43 4.22 5.34 -0.64
N PHE A 44 5.38 5.32 -1.29
CA PHE A 44 5.60 4.62 -2.56
C PHE A 44 5.77 3.09 -2.39
N HIS A 45 5.70 2.35 -3.51
CA HIS A 45 5.89 0.91 -3.51
C HIS A 45 7.31 0.50 -3.11
N GLY A 46 7.41 -0.30 -2.05
CA GLY A 46 8.69 -0.78 -1.53
C GLY A 46 9.27 0.06 -0.39
N ILE A 47 8.56 1.09 0.08
CA ILE A 47 8.98 1.92 1.22
C ILE A 47 9.22 1.13 2.51
N PHE A 48 8.68 -0.09 2.65
CA PHE A 48 8.92 -0.98 3.79
C PHE A 48 10.22 -1.78 3.68
N VAL A 49 10.84 -1.87 2.50
CA VAL A 49 12.01 -2.72 2.27
C VAL A 49 13.20 -2.33 3.15
N PRO A 50 13.50 -1.04 3.38
CA PRO A 50 14.55 -0.65 4.32
C PRO A 50 14.29 -1.08 5.78
N MET A 51 13.03 -1.37 6.16
CA MET A 51 12.73 -1.97 7.47
C MET A 51 13.23 -3.42 7.56
N LEU A 52 13.30 -4.13 6.43
CA LEU A 52 13.65 -5.55 6.36
C LEU A 52 15.12 -5.81 6.06
N SER A 53 15.77 -4.92 5.29
CA SER A 53 17.12 -5.12 4.80
C SER A 53 17.88 -3.81 4.69
N THR A 54 19.09 -3.79 5.24
CA THR A 54 20.07 -2.72 5.04
C THR A 54 20.67 -2.72 3.62
N GLU A 55 20.56 -3.85 2.90
CA GLU A 55 20.93 -3.95 1.50
C GLU A 55 19.72 -3.65 0.61
N ASN A 56 19.62 -2.40 0.16
CA ASN A 56 18.58 -1.94 -0.75
C ASN A 56 19.07 -0.72 -1.57
N ASN A 57 18.31 -0.33 -2.59
CA ASN A 57 18.60 0.83 -3.44
C ASN A 57 17.77 2.08 -3.08
N TYR A 58 16.87 2.02 -2.10
CA TYR A 58 15.97 3.12 -1.75
C TYR A 58 16.69 4.28 -1.08
N ALA A 59 17.67 4.02 -0.21
CA ALA A 59 18.45 5.08 0.44
C ALA A 59 19.20 5.99 -0.55
N LYS A 60 19.49 5.49 -1.77
CA LYS A 60 20.06 6.30 -2.86
C LYS A 60 19.02 7.16 -3.57
N LEU A 61 17.78 6.67 -3.64
CA LEU A 61 16.66 7.36 -4.27
C LEU A 61 16.13 8.50 -3.37
N ILE A 62 16.03 8.23 -2.07
CA ILE A 62 15.47 9.14 -1.07
C ILE A 62 16.42 9.19 0.14
N PRO A 63 17.52 9.96 0.04
CA PRO A 63 18.51 10.03 1.11
C PRO A 63 17.92 10.64 2.39
N ASN A 64 18.51 10.30 3.54
CA ASN A 64 18.16 10.82 4.87
C ASN A 64 16.69 10.56 5.29
N THR A 65 16.07 9.53 4.72
CA THR A 65 14.67 9.16 5.02
C THR A 65 14.58 7.94 5.92
N PHE A 66 15.36 6.89 5.63
CA PHE A 66 15.24 5.59 6.30
C PHE A 66 16.10 5.46 7.57
N ASP A 67 16.94 6.45 7.83
CA ASP A 67 17.72 6.66 9.07
C ASP A 67 17.04 7.65 10.03
N GLN A 68 15.84 8.13 9.68
CA GLN A 68 15.07 8.99 10.58
C GLN A 68 14.62 8.21 11.82
N PRO A 69 14.70 8.81 13.03
CA PRO A 69 14.36 8.10 14.27
C PRO A 69 12.95 7.50 14.28
N GLY A 70 11.95 8.24 13.77
CA GLY A 70 10.59 7.73 13.63
C GLY A 70 10.47 6.55 12.67
N TYR A 71 11.15 6.58 11.52
CA TYR A 71 11.16 5.45 10.59
C TYR A 71 11.82 4.21 11.22
N GLU A 72 12.94 4.38 11.93
CA GLU A 72 13.58 3.28 12.67
C GLU A 72 12.69 2.74 13.79
N ALA A 73 11.95 3.61 14.49
CA ALA A 73 10.98 3.20 15.51
C ALA A 73 9.85 2.36 14.88
N MET A 74 9.28 2.82 13.77
CA MET A 74 8.28 2.08 13.00
C MET A 74 8.83 0.74 12.50
N ALA A 75 10.07 0.72 12.00
CA ALA A 75 10.74 -0.50 11.55
C ALA A 75 10.89 -1.53 12.67
N LYS A 76 11.22 -1.10 13.90
CA LYS A 76 11.30 -2.00 15.07
C LYS A 76 9.95 -2.66 15.37
N VAL A 77 8.86 -1.89 15.32
CA VAL A 77 7.51 -2.41 15.54
C VAL A 77 7.09 -3.37 14.42
N PHE A 78 7.34 -3.00 13.15
CA PHE A 78 7.05 -3.87 12.00
C PHE A 78 7.78 -5.21 12.09
N ASN A 79 9.08 -5.19 12.40
CA ASN A 79 9.87 -6.41 12.57
C ASN A 79 9.42 -7.26 13.75
N ALA A 80 8.92 -6.66 14.83
CA ALA A 80 8.38 -7.41 15.96
C ALA A 80 7.10 -8.18 15.57
N TYR A 81 6.17 -7.53 14.86
CA TYR A 81 4.99 -8.22 14.31
C TYR A 81 5.38 -9.34 13.33
N LEU A 82 6.30 -9.05 12.40
CA LEU A 82 6.75 -10.03 11.41
C LEU A 82 7.41 -11.24 12.09
N LYS A 83 8.27 -11.00 13.09
CA LYS A 83 8.91 -12.06 13.86
C LYS A 83 7.87 -12.98 14.52
N ASN A 84 6.90 -12.41 15.23
CA ASN A 84 5.85 -13.19 15.89
C ASN A 84 5.04 -14.01 14.88
N PHE A 85 4.71 -13.42 13.73
CA PHE A 85 3.97 -14.11 12.68
C PHE A 85 4.77 -15.30 12.11
N LEU A 86 6.07 -15.12 11.85
CA LEU A 86 6.94 -16.20 11.39
C LEU A 86 7.10 -17.32 12.42
N GLU A 87 7.10 -17.00 13.71
CA GLU A 87 7.26 -17.99 14.79
C GLU A 87 5.96 -18.73 15.13
N THR A 88 4.81 -18.06 15.04
CA THR A 88 3.56 -18.56 15.64
C THR A 88 2.34 -18.57 14.72
N GLY A 89 2.42 -17.93 13.54
CA GLY A 89 1.28 -17.69 12.67
C GLY A 89 0.37 -16.53 13.11
N SER A 90 0.69 -15.84 14.21
CA SER A 90 0.01 -14.64 14.68
C SER A 90 1.01 -13.49 14.81
N PRO A 91 0.70 -12.27 14.33
CA PRO A 91 1.61 -11.14 14.49
C PRO A 91 1.67 -10.63 15.95
N ASN A 92 0.66 -10.96 16.76
CA ASN A 92 0.51 -10.42 18.12
C ASN A 92 1.61 -10.93 19.07
N GLY A 93 2.06 -10.07 19.98
CA GLY A 93 3.04 -10.41 21.01
C GLY A 93 3.19 -9.31 22.06
N ASP A 94 4.05 -9.55 23.05
CA ASP A 94 4.23 -8.63 24.18
C ASP A 94 4.70 -7.24 23.74
N GLY A 95 4.07 -6.20 24.29
CA GLY A 95 4.42 -4.80 24.01
C GLY A 95 3.96 -4.27 22.65
N LEU A 96 3.15 -5.05 21.91
CA LEU A 96 2.53 -4.64 20.67
C LEU A 96 1.04 -4.39 20.86
N ASP A 97 0.51 -3.42 20.12
CA ASP A 97 -0.93 -3.28 19.99
C ASP A 97 -1.54 -4.53 19.35
N LYS A 98 -2.82 -4.75 19.62
CA LYS A 98 -3.52 -5.89 19.04
C LYS A 98 -3.70 -5.65 17.53
N TRP A 99 -3.23 -6.59 16.73
CA TRP A 99 -3.53 -6.70 15.32
C TRP A 99 -4.56 -7.81 15.11
N SER A 100 -5.82 -7.41 14.95
CA SER A 100 -6.93 -8.32 14.69
C SER A 100 -6.88 -8.83 13.25
N ALA A 101 -7.30 -10.07 13.04
CA ALA A 101 -7.47 -10.65 11.72
C ALA A 101 -8.48 -9.83 10.89
N TRP A 102 -8.28 -9.84 9.58
CA TRP A 102 -9.14 -9.19 8.60
C TRP A 102 -10.58 -9.72 8.70
N ASP A 103 -11.53 -8.79 8.69
CA ASP A 103 -12.95 -9.05 8.68
C ASP A 103 -13.60 -8.15 7.62
N ASN A 104 -14.31 -8.75 6.66
CA ASN A 104 -14.99 -8.02 5.58
C ASN A 104 -16.04 -7.02 6.09
N SER A 105 -16.49 -7.15 7.34
CA SER A 105 -17.43 -6.22 7.97
C SER A 105 -16.78 -4.98 8.57
N THR A 106 -15.53 -5.06 9.01
CA THR A 106 -14.80 -3.92 9.61
C THR A 106 -13.74 -3.32 8.69
N LYS A 107 -13.18 -4.13 7.78
CA LYS A 107 -12.16 -3.75 6.78
C LYS A 107 -10.92 -3.06 7.36
N GLU A 108 -10.62 -3.33 8.63
CA GLU A 108 -9.52 -2.66 9.30
C GLU A 108 -8.15 -3.24 8.89
N SER A 109 -7.22 -2.34 8.58
CA SER A 109 -5.81 -2.67 8.34
C SER A 109 -4.95 -2.12 9.46
N MET A 110 -3.85 -2.80 9.77
CA MET A 110 -2.80 -2.21 10.62
C MET A 110 -2.04 -1.16 9.83
N VAL A 111 -2.09 0.09 10.27
CA VAL A 111 -1.43 1.21 9.60
C VAL A 111 -0.13 1.53 10.31
N PHE A 112 0.97 1.46 9.55
CA PHE A 112 2.31 1.80 9.98
C PHE A 112 2.67 3.19 9.51
N ASP A 113 2.85 4.11 10.44
CA ASP A 113 3.31 5.48 10.21
C ASP A 113 4.34 5.87 11.30
N ALA A 114 4.88 7.08 11.21
CA ALA A 114 5.75 7.63 12.23
C ALA A 114 5.68 9.16 12.29
N THR A 115 5.98 9.70 13.47
CA THR A 115 6.39 11.09 13.64
C THR A 115 7.86 11.25 13.26
N GLU A 116 8.46 12.42 13.52
CA GLU A 116 9.91 12.58 13.40
C GLU A 116 10.71 11.64 14.33
N SER A 117 10.11 11.23 15.45
CA SER A 117 10.79 10.49 16.53
C SER A 117 10.20 9.13 16.87
N ASP A 118 8.90 8.92 16.66
CA ASP A 118 8.17 7.80 17.24
C ASP A 118 7.35 7.06 16.19
N ALA A 119 7.16 5.75 16.39
CA ALA A 119 6.22 4.96 15.60
C ALA A 119 4.77 5.38 15.93
N VAL A 120 3.94 5.50 14.90
CA VAL A 120 2.51 5.77 15.02
C VAL A 120 1.77 4.62 14.37
N ILE A 121 1.32 3.69 15.19
CA ILE A 121 0.73 2.43 14.75
C ILE A 121 -0.73 2.37 15.21
N ALA A 122 -1.64 2.05 14.28
CA ALA A 122 -3.05 1.91 14.62
C ALA A 122 -3.75 0.96 13.65
N GLN A 123 -4.61 0.10 14.18
CA GLN A 123 -5.57 -0.63 13.37
C GLN A 123 -6.80 0.26 13.12
N LYS A 124 -7.13 0.50 11.85
CA LYS A 124 -8.25 1.36 11.44
C LYS A 124 -8.75 0.99 10.05
N ASP A 125 -10.00 1.35 9.76
CA ASP A 125 -10.56 1.29 8.41
C ASP A 125 -9.90 2.35 7.51
N VAL A 126 -9.15 1.88 6.52
CA VAL A 126 -8.54 2.67 5.44
C VAL A 126 -8.94 2.12 4.08
N SER A 127 -10.07 1.42 4.05
CA SER A 127 -10.59 0.79 2.85
C SER A 127 -11.04 1.82 1.82
N THR A 128 -11.02 1.43 0.55
CA THR A 128 -11.57 2.27 -0.53
C THR A 128 -11.94 1.40 -1.71
N THR A 129 -12.83 1.89 -2.56
CA THR A 129 -13.26 1.16 -3.75
C THR A 129 -12.54 1.66 -5.00
N TYR A 130 -12.55 0.84 -6.07
CA TYR A 130 -12.11 1.32 -7.38
C TYR A 130 -12.94 2.53 -7.84
N ASP A 131 -14.25 2.53 -7.58
CA ASP A 131 -15.14 3.64 -7.95
C ASP A 131 -14.76 4.93 -7.22
N ASP A 132 -14.47 4.88 -5.91
CA ASP A 132 -14.03 6.05 -5.14
C ASP A 132 -12.68 6.58 -5.65
N ILE A 133 -11.75 5.68 -6.00
CA ILE A 133 -10.46 6.07 -6.56
C ILE A 133 -10.64 6.72 -7.93
N LEU A 134 -11.46 6.15 -8.80
CA LEU A 134 -11.74 6.70 -10.14
C LEU A 134 -12.43 8.06 -10.02
N ALA A 135 -13.41 8.20 -9.12
CA ALA A 135 -14.05 9.49 -8.85
C ALA A 135 -13.05 10.54 -8.34
N ALA A 136 -12.09 10.16 -7.49
CA ALA A 136 -11.03 11.05 -7.04
C ALA A 136 -10.09 11.46 -8.19
N MET A 137 -9.76 10.52 -9.09
CA MET A 137 -8.97 10.81 -10.30
C MET A 137 -9.70 11.77 -11.24
N ASP A 138 -11.01 11.59 -11.45
CA ASP A 138 -11.83 12.48 -12.27
C ASP A 138 -11.90 13.90 -11.67
N ALA A 139 -12.06 13.99 -10.35
CA ALA A 139 -12.20 15.25 -9.63
C ALA A 139 -10.88 16.06 -9.51
N ASP A 140 -9.72 15.43 -9.71
CA ASP A 140 -8.42 16.12 -9.60
C ASP A 140 -8.23 17.16 -10.71
N ALA A 141 -8.17 18.45 -10.39
CA ALA A 141 -7.93 19.50 -11.39
C ALA A 141 -6.46 19.94 -11.49
N THR A 142 -5.54 19.26 -10.80
CA THR A 142 -4.11 19.65 -10.78
C THR A 142 -3.35 19.23 -12.04
N VAL A 143 -3.90 18.27 -12.79
CA VAL A 143 -3.40 17.79 -14.09
C VAL A 143 -4.51 17.97 -15.13
N SER A 144 -4.15 18.47 -16.32
CA SER A 144 -5.11 18.63 -17.42
C SER A 144 -5.65 17.28 -17.92
N ASP A 145 -6.92 17.25 -18.34
CA ASP A 145 -7.60 16.06 -18.84
C ASP A 145 -6.81 15.32 -19.93
N ASP A 146 -6.21 16.03 -20.89
CA ASP A 146 -5.42 15.42 -21.97
C ASP A 146 -4.19 14.66 -21.42
N VAL A 147 -3.55 15.19 -20.38
CA VAL A 147 -2.38 14.56 -19.74
C VAL A 147 -2.82 13.37 -18.88
N LYS A 148 -3.94 13.48 -18.17
CA LYS A 148 -4.50 12.34 -17.41
C LYS A 148 -4.80 11.17 -18.33
N LEU A 149 -5.55 11.42 -19.42
CA LEU A 149 -5.92 10.40 -20.38
C LEU A 149 -4.68 9.76 -21.02
N LEU A 150 -3.65 10.56 -21.33
CA LEU A 150 -2.38 10.05 -21.84
C LEU A 150 -1.73 9.07 -20.87
N VAL A 151 -1.60 9.43 -19.58
CA VAL A 151 -1.00 8.56 -18.55
C VAL A 151 -1.85 7.30 -18.34
N GLU A 152 -3.18 7.45 -18.25
CA GLU A 152 -4.12 6.35 -18.05
C GLU A 152 -4.05 5.32 -19.18
N GLN A 153 -3.99 5.77 -20.44
CA GLN A 153 -4.01 4.88 -21.60
C GLN A 153 -2.64 4.35 -22.02
N ASN A 154 -1.53 4.88 -21.49
CA ASN A 154 -0.17 4.47 -21.90
C ASN A 154 0.65 3.85 -20.76
N ASP A 155 0.66 4.47 -19.58
CA ASP A 155 1.53 4.03 -18.47
C ASP A 155 0.81 3.04 -17.54
N MET A 156 -0.48 3.29 -17.33
CA MET A 156 -1.36 2.52 -16.46
C MET A 156 -2.07 1.38 -17.18
N ALA A 157 -2.31 1.54 -18.49
CA ALA A 157 -3.05 0.57 -19.29
C ALA A 157 -2.46 -0.84 -19.22
N GLY A 158 -3.33 -1.84 -19.08
CA GLY A 158 -2.97 -3.25 -19.12
C GLY A 158 -2.20 -3.73 -17.88
N ARG A 159 -1.96 -2.90 -16.87
CA ARG A 159 -1.40 -3.39 -15.60
C ARG A 159 -2.42 -4.32 -14.93
N TRP A 160 -1.94 -5.40 -14.31
CA TRP A 160 -2.75 -6.36 -13.54
C TRP A 160 -3.74 -5.77 -12.50
N PHE A 161 -3.54 -4.54 -12.03
CA PHE A 161 -4.42 -3.83 -11.08
C PHE A 161 -5.28 -2.75 -11.73
N SER A 162 -5.17 -2.55 -13.05
CA SER A 162 -5.74 -1.39 -13.76
C SER A 162 -7.04 -1.68 -14.49
N ALA A 163 -7.58 -2.89 -14.45
CA ALA A 163 -8.75 -3.27 -15.25
C ALA A 163 -9.96 -2.31 -15.12
N ALA A 164 -10.23 -1.81 -13.90
CA ALA A 164 -11.28 -0.81 -13.68
C ALA A 164 -10.96 0.54 -14.35
N ASN A 165 -9.70 0.99 -14.27
CA ASN A 165 -9.21 2.18 -14.96
C ASN A 165 -9.27 2.03 -16.48
N ASP A 166 -8.81 0.89 -16.99
CA ASP A 166 -8.79 0.60 -18.42
C ASP A 166 -10.20 0.66 -19.00
N ALA A 167 -11.19 0.12 -18.28
CA ALA A 167 -12.59 0.23 -18.64
C ALA A 167 -13.12 1.67 -18.56
N HIS A 168 -12.72 2.43 -17.54
CA HIS A 168 -13.12 3.82 -17.32
C HIS A 168 -12.61 4.76 -18.42
N CYS A 169 -11.32 4.68 -18.76
CA CYS A 169 -10.67 5.56 -19.72
C CYS A 169 -10.71 5.02 -21.16
N GLY A 170 -11.26 3.82 -21.38
CA GLY A 170 -11.29 3.17 -22.70
C GLY A 170 -9.90 2.80 -23.22
N ALA A 171 -9.00 2.35 -22.35
CA ALA A 171 -7.65 1.95 -22.72
C ALA A 171 -7.65 0.78 -23.73
N PRO A 172 -6.69 0.75 -24.66
CA PRO A 172 -6.55 -0.38 -25.57
C PRO A 172 -6.19 -1.65 -24.78
N ASN A 173 -6.75 -2.78 -25.18
CA ASN A 173 -6.36 -4.06 -24.59
C ASN A 173 -5.01 -4.51 -25.13
N LEU A 174 -3.96 -4.29 -24.34
CA LEU A 174 -2.57 -4.60 -24.69
C LEU A 174 -2.24 -6.11 -24.69
N TRP A 175 -3.15 -6.95 -24.20
CA TRP A 175 -2.98 -8.40 -24.07
C TRP A 175 -3.65 -9.19 -25.21
N LEU A 176 -4.36 -8.53 -26.13
CA LEU A 176 -5.01 -9.18 -27.29
C LEU A 176 -4.13 -9.27 -28.54
N THR A 177 -2.98 -8.58 -28.57
CA THR A 177 -1.98 -8.79 -29.63
C THR A 177 -1.27 -10.11 -29.39
N ALA A 178 -1.56 -11.11 -30.22
CA ALA A 178 -0.74 -12.30 -30.29
C ALA A 178 0.71 -11.89 -30.56
N TYR A 179 1.65 -12.39 -29.76
CA TYR A 179 3.05 -12.39 -30.17
C TYR A 179 3.12 -13.20 -31.47
N GLU A 180 3.27 -12.53 -32.61
CA GLU A 180 3.67 -13.20 -33.84
C GLU A 180 5.10 -13.73 -33.60
N VAL A 181 5.23 -15.05 -33.51
CA VAL A 181 6.51 -15.76 -33.41
C VAL A 181 6.97 -16.15 -34.80
#